data_AF-A0A1J4IZ83-F1
#
_entry.id   AF-A0A1J4IZ83-F1
#
_cell.length_a   1.000
_cell.length_b   1.000
_cell.length_c   1.000
_cell.angle_alpha   90.00
_cell.angle_beta   90.00
_cell.angle_gamma   90.00
#
_symmetry.space_group_name_H-M   'P 1'
#
loop_
_entity.id
_entity.type
_entity.pdbx_description
1 polymer ?
#
loop_
_entity_poly.entity_id
_entity_poly.type
_entity_poly.pdbx_seq_one_letter_code
_entity_poly.pdbx_strand_id
1 'polypeptide(L)'
;MFSPAKKRKYPECPAYQWWNSQLEDITDLNTPPEIVLPHVAHKIWSKICPIFLLFVIDEQEARNYWDSIQTIVTMFSEDQEIPNPLSHFPEFLQAAFSLQYVLTPQTVDQCIFFINKFGYNDASHFFLYQSPVFFLDPLLYLGTLLELRRTQNYLWTDFVKSSTLVDAFFEMYNGFLLPVPLNAVQDVLKHRILLIEVLYSLIEDSFQIHTNILNISSKFLDNSINMISNSQNDLPVAVYRTIFNLFKLLENSMPKDQLSAKALAFFEGVSNVYNFTKTESSSLYLTFRFLFDRKLISPSNVMKTLSSRGIQSIVDFSILSDILDGVTVIPMIIFLVKASLQSHLWHRSCFSLIKICLVKFSLSRPDIKELMNLLIRRLFLWISFASMRRKYHTRSLLLCESLIKLLESHLIWLQQTILSQAASIMSKPTPSYFKSFFYSSAPVDDVTLHEWDSFVSNVKLKTFPFDPVKGNLIMPPKASSTARLENQRINVKIVQRQENVRKTKTSIIKASKSTTSKKKIIGKVKKSSTTTGSSIVIKKPKSLNLNRPTTAQSDFRVFPKRKDAYF
;
A
#
# COMPACT_ATOMS: atom_id res chain seq x y z
N MET A 1 51.26 66.22 -6.95
CA MET A 1 51.11 64.77 -7.23
C MET A 1 51.31 64.02 -5.93
N PHE A 2 50.23 63.69 -5.21
CA PHE A 2 50.31 62.78 -4.07
C PHE A 2 50.29 61.35 -4.59
N SER A 3 51.35 60.60 -4.29
CA SER A 3 51.47 59.18 -4.62
C SER A 3 50.29 58.41 -4.00
N PRO A 4 49.59 57.54 -4.73
CA PRO A 4 48.61 56.66 -4.12
C PRO A 4 49.36 55.74 -3.14
N ALA A 5 48.94 55.76 -1.88
CA ALA A 5 49.47 54.88 -0.86
C ALA A 5 49.35 53.43 -1.36
N LYS A 6 50.48 52.73 -1.45
CA LYS A 6 50.50 51.28 -1.68
C LYS A 6 49.59 50.65 -0.62
N LYS A 7 48.42 50.14 -1.03
CA LYS A 7 47.58 49.29 -0.17
C LYS A 7 48.49 48.17 0.34
N ARG A 8 48.81 48.18 1.63
CA ARG A 8 49.55 47.10 2.28
C ARG A 8 48.68 45.85 2.11
N LYS A 9 49.11 44.92 1.25
CA LYS A 9 48.51 43.58 1.22
C LYS A 9 48.88 42.91 2.53
N TYR A 10 47.87 42.71 3.38
CA TYR A 10 48.02 41.90 4.58
C TYR A 10 48.25 40.44 4.17
N PRO A 11 49.01 39.65 4.96
CA PRO A 11 49.13 38.21 4.74
C PRO A 11 47.74 37.55 4.80
N GLU A 12 47.52 36.53 3.98
CA GLU A 12 46.23 35.84 3.91
C GLU A 12 45.93 35.14 5.24
N CYS A 13 44.87 35.58 5.93
CA CYS A 13 44.38 34.95 7.16
C CYS A 13 42.98 34.37 6.91
N PRO A 14 42.82 33.03 6.87
CA PRO A 14 41.54 32.39 6.61
C PRO A 14 40.43 32.81 7.58
N ALA A 15 40.77 33.05 8.86
CA ALA A 15 39.83 33.51 9.88
C ALA A 15 39.26 34.91 9.57
N TYR A 16 40.09 35.80 9.02
CA TYR A 16 39.65 37.15 8.65
C TYR A 16 38.73 37.08 7.44
N GLN A 17 39.07 36.24 6.45
CA GLN A 17 38.21 36.03 5.29
C GLN A 17 36.85 35.45 5.70
N TRP A 18 36.83 34.49 6.62
CA TRP A 18 35.63 33.85 7.14
C TRP A 18 34.64 34.84 7.79
N TRP A 19 35.16 35.80 8.56
CA TRP A 19 34.36 36.85 9.18
C TRP A 19 34.00 37.98 8.21
N ASN A 20 35.01 38.58 7.56
CA ASN A 20 34.86 39.76 6.73
C ASN A 20 34.00 39.51 5.48
N SER A 21 33.93 38.27 4.98
CA SER A 21 33.05 37.95 3.85
C SER A 21 31.56 38.09 4.17
N GLN A 22 31.20 38.23 5.44
CA GLN A 22 29.82 38.37 5.90
C GLN A 22 29.40 39.84 6.09
N LEU A 23 30.34 40.77 6.05
CA LEU A 23 30.12 42.20 6.22
C LEU A 23 29.86 42.87 4.87
N GLU A 24 28.88 43.78 4.87
CA GLU A 24 28.64 44.66 3.73
C GLU A 24 29.78 45.70 3.67
N ASP A 25 30.21 46.07 2.46
CA ASP A 25 31.21 47.11 2.17
C ASP A 25 32.71 46.82 2.46
N ILE A 26 33.10 45.58 2.77
CA ILE A 26 34.53 45.20 2.85
C ILE A 26 35.09 44.82 1.49
N THR A 27 36.10 45.57 1.01
CA THR A 27 36.77 45.31 -0.28
C THR A 27 38.04 44.47 -0.18
N ASP A 28 38.65 44.37 1.01
CA ASP A 28 39.83 43.54 1.28
C ASP A 28 39.53 42.60 2.45
N LEU A 29 39.33 41.32 2.15
CA LEU A 29 38.94 40.32 3.14
C LEU A 29 40.06 39.98 4.14
N ASN A 30 41.31 40.36 3.84
CA ASN A 30 42.46 40.06 4.69
C ASN A 30 42.78 41.16 5.69
N THR A 31 42.04 42.27 5.69
CA THR A 31 42.23 43.31 6.72
C THR A 31 41.86 42.75 8.09
N PRO A 32 42.65 43.06 9.14
CA PRO A 32 42.29 42.69 10.51
C PRO A 32 40.86 43.13 10.82
N PRO A 33 39.97 42.21 11.23
CA PRO A 33 38.57 42.51 11.47
C PRO A 33 38.43 43.43 12.68
N GLU A 34 37.48 44.35 12.62
CA GLU A 34 37.11 45.21 13.73
C GLU A 34 35.86 44.67 14.43
N ILE A 35 35.79 44.89 15.75
CA ILE A 35 34.63 44.50 16.53
C ILE A 35 33.40 45.28 16.09
N VAL A 36 32.29 44.58 15.90
CA VAL A 36 31.03 45.17 15.45
C VAL A 36 30.00 45.24 16.58
N LEU A 37 28.94 46.01 16.35
CA LEU A 37 27.82 46.09 17.28
C LEU A 37 27.09 44.74 17.40
N PRO A 38 26.53 44.39 18.58
CA PRO A 38 25.85 43.11 18.83
C PRO A 38 24.85 42.70 17.76
N HIS A 39 23.95 43.58 17.32
CA HIS A 39 22.96 43.28 16.28
C HIS A 39 23.59 42.96 14.90
N VAL A 40 24.76 43.51 14.59
CA VAL A 40 25.51 43.18 13.37
C VAL A 40 26.20 41.83 13.53
N ALA A 41 26.87 41.61 14.67
CA ALA A 41 27.51 40.34 14.99
C ALA A 41 26.50 39.19 14.98
N HIS A 42 25.31 39.40 15.55
CA HIS A 42 24.24 38.41 15.60
C HIS A 42 23.77 38.00 14.19
N LYS A 43 23.69 38.95 13.24
CA LYS A 43 23.42 38.64 11.82
C LYS A 43 24.54 37.89 11.11
N ILE A 44 25.79 38.08 11.54
CA ILE A 44 26.94 37.35 10.99
C ILE A 44 26.93 35.92 11.55
N TRP A 45 26.77 35.78 12.87
CA TRP A 45 26.72 34.49 13.54
C TRP A 45 25.58 33.61 13.06
N SER A 46 24.43 34.18 12.69
CA SER A 46 23.34 33.40 12.09
C SER A 46 23.70 32.68 10.79
N LYS A 47 24.75 33.15 10.09
CA LYS A 47 25.26 32.54 8.87
C LYS A 47 26.37 31.53 9.13
N ILE A 48 27.26 31.82 10.09
CA ILE A 48 28.53 31.07 10.25
C ILE A 48 28.62 30.24 11.53
N CYS A 49 27.96 30.63 12.63
CA CYS A 49 27.89 29.90 13.90
C CYS A 49 26.53 30.16 14.61
N PRO A 50 25.43 29.56 14.12
CA PRO A 50 24.07 29.85 14.60
C PRO A 50 23.84 29.53 16.08
N ILE A 51 24.68 28.71 16.68
CA ILE A 51 24.65 28.38 18.10
C ILE A 51 24.66 29.61 19.01
N PHE A 52 25.41 30.66 18.63
CA PHE A 52 25.53 31.86 19.43
C PHE A 52 24.20 32.60 19.59
N LEU A 53 23.28 32.46 18.63
CA LEU A 53 21.98 33.10 18.68
C LEU A 53 21.08 32.55 19.81
N LEU A 54 21.30 31.31 20.22
CA LEU A 54 20.48 30.64 21.23
C LEU A 54 20.84 31.04 22.65
N PHE A 55 22.09 31.46 22.85
CA PHE A 55 22.62 31.76 24.18
C PHE A 55 22.88 33.24 24.40
N VAL A 56 22.90 34.04 23.34
CA VAL A 56 23.23 35.47 23.41
C VAL A 56 22.17 36.31 22.72
N ILE A 57 21.52 37.18 23.50
CA ILE A 57 20.50 38.12 23.02
C ILE A 57 21.20 39.36 22.47
N ASP A 58 20.82 39.82 21.28
CA ASP A 58 21.43 40.97 20.60
C ASP A 58 21.07 42.34 21.19
N GLU A 59 20.02 42.39 22.01
CA GLU A 59 19.61 43.57 22.80
C GLU A 59 20.48 43.82 24.05
N GLN A 60 21.44 42.94 24.35
CA GLN A 60 22.35 43.12 25.48
C GLN A 60 23.36 44.25 25.24
N GLU A 61 23.84 44.84 26.35
CA GLU A 61 25.01 45.73 26.29
C GLU A 61 26.19 45.01 25.64
N ALA A 62 26.95 45.73 24.80
CA ALA A 62 28.01 45.15 23.97
C ALA A 62 29.03 44.32 24.78
N ARG A 63 29.35 44.75 25.99
CA ARG A 63 30.24 44.01 26.88
C ARG A 63 29.68 42.64 27.25
N ASN A 64 28.44 42.58 27.74
CA ASN A 64 27.79 41.35 28.15
C ASN A 64 27.59 40.39 26.96
N TYR A 65 27.25 40.94 25.80
CA TYR A 65 27.14 40.18 24.56
C TYR A 65 28.45 39.45 24.23
N TRP A 66 29.54 40.19 24.15
CA TRP A 66 30.84 39.65 23.73
C TRP A 66 31.49 38.77 24.81
N ASP A 67 31.31 39.08 26.09
CA ASP A 67 31.73 38.21 27.20
C ASP A 67 31.00 36.86 27.16
N SER A 68 29.71 36.84 26.79
CA SER A 68 28.93 35.61 26.63
C SER A 68 29.44 34.77 25.46
N ILE A 69 29.72 35.39 24.31
CA ILE A 69 30.31 34.72 23.15
C ILE A 69 31.68 34.12 23.51
N GLN A 70 32.54 34.90 24.16
CA GLN A 70 33.87 34.44 24.61
C GLN A 70 33.74 33.24 25.56
N THR A 71 32.79 33.28 26.48
CA THR A 71 32.53 32.18 27.42
C THR A 71 32.18 30.89 26.67
N ILE A 72 31.31 30.96 25.67
CA ILE A 72 30.93 29.79 24.86
C ILE A 72 32.14 29.23 24.12
N VAL A 73 32.93 30.09 23.46
CA VAL A 73 34.16 29.66 22.75
C VAL A 73 35.15 29.00 23.71
N THR A 74 35.27 29.54 24.93
CA THR A 74 36.16 29.00 25.97
C THR A 74 35.76 27.60 26.42
N MET A 75 34.47 27.27 26.47
CA MET A 75 34.00 25.92 26.84
C MET A 75 34.51 24.81 25.90
N PHE A 76 34.80 25.15 24.64
CA PHE A 76 35.27 24.20 23.63
C PHE A 76 36.79 24.24 23.43
N SER A 77 37.50 25.07 24.19
CA SER A 77 38.95 25.20 24.15
C SER A 77 39.58 24.36 25.26
N GLU A 78 40.18 23.22 24.90
CA GLU A 78 40.92 22.36 25.84
C GLU A 78 42.32 22.92 26.08
N ASP A 79 42.45 24.00 26.87
CA ASP A 79 43.70 24.61 27.38
C ASP A 79 44.25 25.86 26.66
N GLN A 80 43.53 26.45 25.69
CA GLN A 80 43.90 27.77 25.14
C GLN A 80 43.11 28.90 25.79
N GLU A 81 43.83 29.90 26.32
CA GLU A 81 43.24 31.15 26.80
C GLU A 81 42.62 31.90 25.61
N ILE A 82 41.28 31.98 25.58
CA ILE A 82 40.56 32.66 24.51
C ILE A 82 40.71 34.18 24.70
N PRO A 83 41.24 34.92 23.70
CA PRO A 83 41.43 36.37 23.80
C PRO A 83 40.11 37.10 24.06
N ASN A 84 40.15 38.20 24.83
CA ASN A 84 38.95 39.00 25.05
C ASN A 84 38.59 39.75 23.75
N PRO A 85 37.38 39.53 23.19
CA PRO A 85 36.96 40.13 21.93
C PRO A 85 36.94 41.67 21.96
N LEU A 86 36.71 42.30 23.12
CA LEU A 86 36.68 43.77 23.24
C LEU A 86 38.07 44.41 23.17
N SER A 87 39.13 43.67 23.50
CA SER A 87 40.50 44.18 23.47
C SER A 87 41.35 43.61 22.33
N HIS A 88 41.08 42.39 21.89
CA HIS A 88 41.88 41.64 20.91
C HIS A 88 40.97 40.85 19.95
N PHE A 89 40.11 41.57 19.21
CA PHE A 89 39.12 40.98 18.32
C PHE A 89 39.70 40.10 17.19
N PRO A 90 40.78 40.50 16.49
CA PRO A 90 41.38 39.67 15.45
C PRO A 90 41.89 38.33 15.98
N GLU A 91 42.54 38.33 17.15
CA GLU A 91 43.07 37.13 17.81
C GLU A 91 41.92 36.24 18.33
N PHE A 92 40.87 36.85 18.89
CA PHE A 92 39.65 36.13 19.27
C PHE A 92 39.03 35.40 18.07
N LEU A 93 38.93 36.06 16.91
CA LEU A 93 38.35 35.44 15.71
C LEU A 93 39.21 34.29 15.16
N GLN A 94 40.53 34.37 15.27
CA GLN A 94 41.41 33.25 14.92
C GLN A 94 41.16 32.05 15.82
N ALA A 95 41.00 32.28 17.13
CA ALA A 95 40.67 31.22 18.08
C ALA A 95 39.30 30.60 17.78
N ALA A 96 38.26 31.43 17.57
CA ALA A 96 36.92 30.95 17.21
C ALA A 96 36.91 30.18 15.87
N PHE A 97 37.63 30.65 14.86
CA PHE A 97 37.76 29.98 13.56
C PHE A 97 38.44 28.61 13.69
N SER A 98 39.43 28.46 14.56
CA SER A 98 40.07 27.17 14.82
C SER A 98 39.09 26.12 15.37
N LEU A 99 38.04 26.58 16.07
CA LEU A 99 36.98 25.75 16.65
C LEU A 99 35.73 25.64 15.77
N GLN A 100 35.74 26.16 14.53
CA GLN A 100 34.53 26.25 13.69
C GLN A 100 33.80 24.91 13.47
N TYR A 101 34.53 23.80 13.38
CA TYR A 101 33.95 22.46 13.19
C TYR A 101 33.27 21.90 14.45
N VAL A 102 33.65 22.41 15.62
CA VAL A 102 33.03 22.08 16.91
C VAL A 102 31.83 22.99 17.16
N LEU A 103 31.96 24.28 16.83
CA LEU A 103 30.90 25.29 16.98
C LEU A 103 29.77 25.13 15.95
N THR A 104 30.07 24.50 14.80
CA THR A 104 29.10 24.20 13.74
C THR A 104 29.24 22.72 13.35
N PRO A 105 28.73 21.79 14.18
CA PRO A 105 28.90 20.36 13.95
C PRO A 105 28.21 19.93 12.65
N GLN A 106 28.94 19.17 11.82
CA GLN A 106 28.47 18.67 10.51
C GLN A 106 28.35 17.15 10.46
N THR A 107 28.80 16.47 11.50
CA THR A 107 28.80 15.01 11.61
C THR A 107 28.23 14.58 12.95
N VAL A 108 27.68 13.36 13.00
CA VAL A 108 27.07 12.83 14.22
C VAL A 108 28.08 12.82 15.38
N ASP A 109 29.33 12.43 15.14
CA ASP A 109 30.38 12.41 16.16
C ASP A 109 30.66 13.81 16.73
N GLN A 110 30.69 14.84 15.86
CA GLN A 110 30.82 16.23 16.29
C GLN A 110 29.61 16.69 17.11
N CYS A 111 28.40 16.31 16.73
CA CYS A 111 27.20 16.59 17.52
C CYS A 111 27.26 15.94 18.91
N ILE A 112 27.71 14.68 19.01
CA ILE A 112 27.86 13.99 20.29
C ILE A 112 28.94 14.64 21.16
N PHE A 113 30.10 14.97 20.57
CA PHE A 113 31.17 15.70 21.26
C PHE A 113 30.65 17.04 21.82
N PHE A 114 29.93 17.77 20.98
CA PHE A 114 29.32 19.05 21.33
C PHE A 114 28.36 18.92 22.52
N ILE A 115 27.44 17.95 22.48
CA ILE A 115 26.47 17.68 23.56
C ILE A 115 27.18 17.38 24.88
N ASN A 116 28.18 16.51 24.83
CA ASN A 116 28.92 16.09 26.03
C ASN A 116 29.73 17.24 26.64
N LYS A 117 30.25 18.16 25.82
CA LYS A 117 31.03 19.32 26.28
C LYS A 117 30.15 20.44 26.83
N PHE A 118 29.01 20.70 26.20
CA PHE A 118 28.12 21.78 26.63
C PHE A 118 27.37 21.44 27.94
N GLY A 119 27.12 20.14 28.21
CA GLY A 119 26.57 19.71 29.49
C GLY A 119 25.08 20.02 29.66
N TYR A 120 24.26 19.65 28.68
CA TYR A 120 22.81 19.80 28.78
C TYR A 120 22.26 18.91 29.92
N ASN A 121 21.62 19.52 30.91
CA ASN A 121 21.04 18.78 32.05
C ASN A 121 19.54 18.50 31.89
N ASP A 122 18.88 19.14 30.92
CA ASP A 122 17.44 18.95 30.66
C ASP A 122 17.22 18.36 29.27
N ALA A 123 16.88 17.06 29.24
CA ALA A 123 16.50 16.34 28.03
C ALA A 123 15.32 16.99 27.31
N SER A 124 14.35 17.54 28.05
CA SER A 124 13.17 18.22 27.52
C SER A 124 13.56 19.41 26.66
N HIS A 125 14.41 20.27 27.24
CA HIS A 125 14.86 21.48 26.59
C HIS A 125 15.75 21.15 25.39
N PHE A 126 16.64 20.18 25.54
CA PHE A 126 17.52 19.74 24.47
C PHE A 126 16.73 19.17 23.28
N PHE A 127 15.97 18.08 23.45
CA PHE A 127 15.36 17.35 22.33
C PHE A 127 14.21 18.09 21.62
N LEU A 128 13.40 18.85 22.35
CA LEU A 128 12.22 19.50 21.76
C LEU A 128 12.52 20.90 21.23
N TYR A 129 13.41 21.65 21.88
CA TYR A 129 13.55 23.08 21.63
C TYR A 129 14.91 23.47 21.06
N GLN A 130 16.00 22.87 21.53
CA GLN A 130 17.33 23.37 21.19
C GLN A 130 18.02 22.56 20.09
N SER A 131 17.95 21.22 20.10
CA SER A 131 18.63 20.36 19.13
C SER A 131 18.20 20.58 17.68
N PRO A 132 16.91 20.84 17.35
CA PRO A 132 16.54 21.16 15.96
C PRO A 132 17.11 22.50 15.48
N VAL A 133 17.54 23.38 16.41
CA VAL A 133 18.16 24.67 16.08
C VAL A 133 19.68 24.56 16.03
N PHE A 134 20.30 23.73 16.88
CA PHE A 134 21.74 23.46 16.83
C PHE A 134 22.16 22.70 15.56
N PHE A 135 21.34 21.74 15.14
CA PHE A 135 21.64 20.86 14.02
C PHE A 135 20.74 21.22 12.84
N LEU A 136 21.19 22.21 12.07
CA LEU A 136 20.44 22.77 10.94
C LEU A 136 20.08 21.74 9.85
N ASP A 137 20.78 20.62 9.78
CA ASP A 137 20.43 19.49 8.92
C ASP A 137 19.52 18.50 9.69
N PRO A 138 18.25 18.32 9.28
CA PRO A 138 17.33 17.36 9.88
C PRO A 138 17.85 15.90 9.85
N LEU A 139 18.65 15.53 8.85
CA LEU A 139 19.25 14.19 8.79
C LEU A 139 20.31 14.01 9.88
N LEU A 140 21.17 15.02 10.05
CA LEU A 140 22.18 15.04 11.10
C LEU A 140 21.54 15.02 12.49
N TYR A 141 20.47 15.78 12.69
CA TYR A 141 19.69 15.77 13.92
C TYR A 141 19.17 14.37 14.25
N LEU A 142 18.41 13.74 13.34
CA LEU A 142 17.83 12.42 13.59
C LEU A 142 18.91 11.34 13.75
N GLY A 143 20.01 11.42 13.00
CA GLY A 143 21.16 10.54 13.17
C GLY A 143 21.80 10.67 14.55
N THR A 144 21.90 11.89 15.06
CA THR A 144 22.41 12.16 16.41
C THR A 144 21.51 11.55 17.49
N LEU A 145 20.18 11.60 17.34
CA LEU A 145 19.26 10.95 18.28
C LEU A 145 19.47 9.44 18.35
N LEU A 146 19.62 8.78 17.19
CA LEU A 146 19.89 7.35 17.14
C LEU A 146 21.24 6.99 17.76
N GLU A 147 22.23 7.86 17.61
CA GLU A 147 23.55 7.68 18.22
C GLU A 147 23.53 7.88 19.73
N LEU A 148 22.79 8.86 20.24
CA LEU A 148 22.56 9.04 21.68
C LEU A 148 21.89 7.81 22.29
N ARG A 149 20.92 7.21 21.59
CA ARG A 149 20.35 5.91 21.97
C ARG A 149 21.40 4.81 21.98
N ARG A 150 22.15 4.66 20.88
CA ARG A 150 23.14 3.59 20.69
C ARG A 150 24.22 3.59 21.77
N THR A 151 24.65 4.79 22.16
CA THR A 151 25.65 5.01 23.22
C THR A 151 25.05 5.03 24.63
N GLN A 152 23.73 4.84 24.77
CA GLN A 152 23.01 4.90 26.05
C GLN A 152 23.29 6.20 26.81
N ASN A 153 23.34 7.31 26.09
CA ASN A 153 23.58 8.62 26.68
C ASN A 153 22.48 8.96 27.71
N TYR A 154 22.86 9.65 28.79
CA TYR A 154 21.94 10.00 29.88
C TYR A 154 20.74 10.82 29.37
N LEU A 155 20.95 11.71 28.39
CA LEU A 155 19.88 12.50 27.79
C LEU A 155 18.79 11.60 27.19
N TRP A 156 19.17 10.60 26.38
CA TRP A 156 18.21 9.67 25.80
C TRP A 156 17.45 8.90 26.89
N THR A 157 18.17 8.44 27.91
CA THR A 157 17.60 7.69 29.04
C THR A 157 16.58 8.53 29.82
N ASP A 158 16.85 9.81 30.03
CA ASP A 158 15.93 10.73 30.70
C ASP A 158 14.73 11.09 29.82
N PHE A 159 14.94 11.20 28.50
CA PHE A 159 13.89 11.44 27.53
C PHE A 159 12.85 10.30 27.50
N VAL A 160 13.28 9.04 27.39
CA VAL A 160 12.35 7.88 27.32
C VAL A 160 11.59 7.64 28.62
N LYS A 161 12.11 8.12 29.76
CA LYS A 161 11.43 8.03 31.06
C LYS A 161 10.31 9.06 31.23
N SER A 162 10.33 10.14 30.44
CA SER A 162 9.39 11.24 30.59
C SER A 162 8.23 11.14 29.61
N SER A 163 7.08 10.66 30.09
CA SER A 163 5.90 10.46 29.24
C SER A 163 5.45 11.73 28.51
N THR A 164 5.52 12.89 29.16
CA THR A 164 5.14 14.17 28.55
C THR A 164 6.03 14.53 27.36
N LEU A 165 7.32 14.21 27.43
CA LEU A 165 8.26 14.47 26.32
C LEU A 165 8.05 13.50 25.18
N VAL A 166 7.82 12.22 25.49
CA VAL A 166 7.51 11.20 24.49
C VAL A 166 6.24 11.59 23.72
N ASP A 167 5.16 11.95 24.44
CA ASP A 167 3.91 12.41 23.84
C ASP A 167 4.15 13.63 22.93
N ALA A 168 4.83 14.67 23.43
CA ALA A 168 5.12 15.89 22.68
C ALA A 168 5.97 15.63 21.42
N PHE A 169 6.99 14.78 21.52
CA PHE A 169 7.84 14.41 20.40
C PHE A 169 7.04 13.67 19.31
N PHE A 170 6.18 12.73 19.72
CA PHE A 170 5.29 12.05 18.80
C PHE A 170 4.32 13.01 18.12
N GLU A 171 3.68 13.92 18.86
CA GLU A 171 2.78 14.90 18.27
C GLU A 171 3.46 15.80 17.24
N MET A 172 4.68 16.25 17.54
CA MET A 172 5.48 17.07 16.64
C MET A 172 5.85 16.34 15.34
N TYR A 173 6.31 15.08 15.45
CA TYR A 173 6.86 14.39 14.29
C TYR A 173 5.89 13.49 13.53
N ASN A 174 4.78 13.10 14.13
CA ASN A 174 3.84 12.18 13.52
C ASN A 174 3.24 12.72 12.21
N GLY A 175 3.10 14.04 12.09
CA GLY A 175 2.66 14.71 10.87
C GLY A 175 3.60 14.55 9.67
N PHE A 176 4.85 14.12 9.88
CA PHE A 176 5.81 13.87 8.81
C PHE A 176 5.71 12.45 8.23
N LEU A 177 4.90 11.55 8.78
CA LEU A 177 4.70 10.20 8.23
C LEU A 177 3.69 10.20 7.06
N LEU A 178 3.84 11.16 6.15
CA LEU A 178 3.02 11.30 4.95
C LEU A 178 3.56 10.42 3.81
N PRO A 179 2.68 10.00 2.87
CA PRO A 179 3.08 9.18 1.73
C PRO A 179 4.22 9.80 0.92
N VAL A 180 5.14 8.97 0.43
CA VAL A 180 6.31 9.44 -0.31
C VAL A 180 5.91 9.72 -1.77
N PRO A 181 6.11 10.94 -2.30
CA PRO A 181 5.80 11.26 -3.68
C PRO A 181 6.76 10.57 -4.67
N LEU A 182 6.31 10.35 -5.91
CA LEU A 182 7.09 9.65 -6.96
C LEU A 182 8.48 10.25 -7.19
N ASN A 183 8.57 11.59 -7.11
CA ASN A 183 9.77 12.38 -7.38
C ASN A 183 10.46 12.84 -6.09
N ALA A 184 10.27 12.11 -4.98
CA ALA A 184 10.93 12.45 -3.74
C ALA A 184 12.45 12.48 -3.93
N VAL A 185 13.08 13.59 -3.53
CA VAL A 185 14.53 13.70 -3.43
C VAL A 185 15.04 12.65 -2.44
N GLN A 186 16.22 12.07 -2.69
CA GLN A 186 16.79 11.03 -1.82
C GLN A 186 16.82 11.43 -0.34
N ASP A 187 17.01 12.71 -0.04
CA ASP A 187 17.07 13.21 1.33
C ASP A 187 15.71 13.15 2.03
N VAL A 188 14.59 13.29 1.30
CA VAL A 188 13.25 13.09 1.86
C VAL A 188 13.06 11.63 2.28
N LEU A 189 13.52 10.69 1.45
CA LEU A 189 13.47 9.26 1.77
C LEU A 189 14.35 8.93 2.99
N LYS A 190 15.60 9.41 3.01
CA LYS A 190 16.51 9.23 4.14
C LYS A 190 15.92 9.80 5.43
N HIS A 191 15.34 11.00 5.36
CA HIS A 191 14.66 11.63 6.49
C HIS A 191 13.53 10.76 7.02
N ARG A 192 12.67 10.21 6.15
CA ARG A 192 11.56 9.33 6.57
C ARG A 192 12.07 8.05 7.23
N ILE A 193 13.14 7.45 6.71
CA ILE A 193 13.75 6.25 7.30
C ILE A 193 14.26 6.56 8.71
N LEU A 194 15.11 7.60 8.85
CA LEU A 194 15.67 7.98 10.14
C LEU A 194 14.58 8.33 11.14
N LEU A 195 13.55 9.08 10.71
CA LEU A 195 12.46 9.45 11.60
C LEU A 195 11.68 8.23 12.10
N ILE A 196 11.38 7.27 11.21
CA ILE A 196 10.70 6.03 11.58
C ILE A 196 11.55 5.21 12.57
N GLU A 197 12.86 5.16 12.36
CA GLU A 197 13.77 4.48 13.29
C GLU A 197 13.84 5.19 14.65
N VAL A 198 13.86 6.53 14.71
CA VAL A 198 13.80 7.30 15.96
C VAL A 198 12.48 7.08 16.69
N LEU A 199 11.35 7.17 16.00
CA LEU A 199 10.03 6.98 16.62
C LEU A 199 9.86 5.55 17.14
N TYR A 200 10.28 4.54 16.37
CA TYR A 200 10.27 3.16 16.84
C TYR A 200 11.19 2.96 18.06
N SER A 201 12.38 3.54 18.02
CA SER A 201 13.33 3.51 19.13
C SER A 201 12.74 4.06 20.42
N LEU A 202 12.05 5.19 20.30
CA LEU A 202 11.36 5.85 21.42
C LEU A 202 10.24 4.95 21.96
N ILE A 203 9.45 4.32 21.09
CA ILE A 203 8.42 3.36 21.50
C ILE A 203 9.02 2.16 22.22
N GLU A 204 10.06 1.56 21.66
CA GLU A 204 10.69 0.35 22.19
C GLU A 204 11.23 0.58 23.60
N ASP A 205 11.97 1.68 23.81
CA ASP A 205 12.59 1.99 25.09
C ASP A 205 11.57 2.51 26.13
N SER A 206 10.47 3.12 25.69
CA SER A 206 9.42 3.64 26.58
C SER A 206 8.30 2.63 26.86
N PHE A 207 8.30 1.46 26.22
CA PHE A 207 7.15 0.55 26.15
C PHE A 207 6.65 0.06 27.52
N GLN A 208 7.55 -0.12 28.48
CA GLN A 208 7.22 -0.61 29.82
C GLN A 208 6.97 0.51 30.83
N ILE A 209 7.34 1.74 30.50
CA ILE A 209 7.37 2.88 31.44
C ILE A 209 6.17 3.79 31.18
N HIS A 210 5.81 3.99 29.92
CA HIS A 210 4.88 5.01 29.49
C HIS A 210 3.43 4.49 29.44
N THR A 211 2.54 5.12 30.20
CA THR A 211 1.14 4.67 30.37
C THR A 211 0.32 4.67 29.07
N ASN A 212 0.51 5.66 28.20
CA ASN A 212 -0.21 5.79 26.92
C ASN A 212 0.50 5.15 25.71
N ILE A 213 1.59 4.40 25.91
CA ILE A 213 2.48 4.00 24.81
C ILE A 213 1.81 3.09 23.78
N LEU A 214 0.80 2.31 24.19
CA LEU A 214 0.04 1.45 23.29
C LEU A 214 -0.78 2.27 22.27
N ASN A 215 -1.37 3.38 22.69
CA ASN A 215 -2.11 4.25 21.78
C ASN A 215 -1.17 4.96 20.80
N ILE A 216 -0.03 5.44 21.29
CA ILE A 216 1.03 6.04 20.47
C ILE A 216 1.52 5.04 19.43
N SER A 217 1.86 3.83 19.86
CA SER A 217 2.34 2.74 19.00
C SER A 217 1.30 2.33 17.95
N SER A 218 0.02 2.26 18.35
CA SER A 218 -1.09 1.95 17.44
C SER A 218 -1.28 3.03 16.37
N LYS A 219 -1.20 4.30 16.75
CA LYS A 219 -1.29 5.46 15.85
C LYS A 219 -0.08 5.54 14.91
N PHE A 220 1.11 5.28 15.43
CA PHE A 220 2.34 5.20 14.64
C PHE A 220 2.28 4.08 13.61
N LEU A 221 1.75 2.90 14.00
CA LEU A 221 1.52 1.80 13.08
C LEU A 221 0.54 2.18 11.97
N ASP A 222 -0.59 2.81 12.30
CA ASP A 222 -1.57 3.27 11.30
C ASP A 222 -0.95 4.26 10.31
N ASN A 223 -0.18 5.23 10.79
CA ASN A 223 0.46 6.22 9.93
C ASN A 223 1.55 5.59 9.06
N SER A 224 2.29 4.62 9.58
CA SER A 224 3.28 3.85 8.80
C SER A 224 2.61 3.01 7.70
N ILE A 225 1.47 2.37 8.00
CA ILE A 225 0.67 1.64 7.02
C ILE A 225 0.12 2.58 5.96
N ASN A 226 -0.42 3.73 6.36
CA ASN A 226 -0.97 4.74 5.45
C ASN A 226 0.11 5.33 4.53
N MET A 227 1.31 5.55 5.06
CA MET A 227 2.46 5.98 4.27
C MET A 227 2.75 4.97 3.17
N ILE A 228 2.82 3.68 3.47
CA ILE A 228 3.05 2.62 2.48
C ILE A 228 1.90 2.55 1.49
N SER A 229 0.67 2.42 1.97
CA SER A 229 -0.52 2.17 1.14
C SER A 229 -0.76 3.24 0.07
N ASN A 230 -0.32 4.47 0.34
CA ASN A 230 -0.47 5.62 -0.56
C ASN A 230 0.84 6.04 -1.24
N SER A 231 1.95 5.34 -1.00
CA SER A 231 3.22 5.62 -1.68
C SER A 231 3.15 5.10 -3.12
N GLN A 232 3.75 5.87 -4.03
CA GLN A 232 3.80 5.48 -5.45
C GLN A 232 5.05 4.65 -5.80
N ASN A 233 6.03 4.63 -4.89
CA ASN A 233 7.26 3.85 -4.97
C ASN A 233 7.33 2.84 -3.83
N ASP A 234 8.02 1.72 -4.06
CA ASP A 234 8.34 0.80 -2.97
C ASP A 234 9.29 1.47 -2.00
N LEU A 235 9.07 1.23 -0.71
CA LEU A 235 9.88 1.83 0.34
C LEU A 235 11.13 0.98 0.62
N PRO A 236 12.18 1.58 1.20
CA PRO A 236 13.37 0.83 1.60
C PRO A 236 13.05 -0.25 2.65
N VAL A 237 13.80 -1.36 2.61
CA VAL A 237 13.66 -2.51 3.52
C VAL A 237 13.70 -2.11 5.00
N ALA A 238 14.46 -1.06 5.35
CA ALA A 238 14.52 -0.54 6.72
C ALA A 238 13.14 -0.15 7.27
N VAL A 239 12.27 0.44 6.45
CA VAL A 239 10.90 0.81 6.85
C VAL A 239 10.07 -0.44 7.17
N TYR A 240 10.12 -1.45 6.29
CA TYR A 240 9.44 -2.72 6.49
C TYR A 240 9.93 -3.44 7.76
N ARG A 241 11.25 -3.45 8.00
CA ARG A 241 11.85 -4.02 9.21
C ARG A 241 11.30 -3.35 10.48
N THR A 242 11.21 -2.03 10.49
CA THR A 242 10.68 -1.28 11.63
C THR A 242 9.21 -1.60 11.88
N ILE A 243 8.39 -1.66 10.83
CA ILE A 243 6.97 -2.05 10.95
C ILE A 243 6.83 -3.49 11.46
N PHE A 244 7.63 -4.44 10.95
CA PHE A 244 7.63 -5.81 11.45
C PHE A 244 7.98 -5.87 12.94
N ASN A 245 8.99 -5.12 13.37
CA ASN A 245 9.36 -5.06 14.78
C ASN A 245 8.27 -4.41 15.64
N LEU A 246 7.55 -3.40 15.11
CA LEU A 246 6.39 -2.82 15.78
C LEU A 246 5.24 -3.84 15.93
N PHE A 247 4.96 -4.65 14.90
CA PHE A 247 4.01 -5.76 15.02
C PHE A 247 4.43 -6.77 16.10
N LYS A 248 5.72 -7.13 16.18
CA LYS A 248 6.23 -8.04 17.23
C LYS A 248 6.02 -7.46 18.62
N LEU A 249 6.30 -6.18 18.79
CA LEU A 249 6.17 -5.50 20.07
C LEU A 249 4.71 -5.45 20.53
N LEU A 250 3.78 -5.20 19.60
CA LEU A 250 2.35 -5.10 19.89
C LEU A 250 1.62 -6.43 20.03
N GLU A 251 2.21 -7.55 19.61
CA GLU A 251 1.56 -8.87 19.59
C GLU A 251 1.06 -9.33 20.97
N ASN A 252 1.80 -8.98 22.03
CA ASN A 252 1.47 -9.36 23.39
C ASN A 252 0.58 -8.32 24.12
N SER A 253 0.44 -7.12 23.56
CA SER A 253 -0.20 -6.00 24.25
C SER A 253 -1.48 -5.51 23.58
N MET A 254 -1.72 -5.87 22.31
CA MET A 254 -2.90 -5.49 21.56
C MET A 254 -3.82 -6.70 21.34
N PRO A 255 -5.16 -6.54 21.38
CA PRO A 255 -6.08 -7.62 21.01
C PRO A 255 -5.81 -8.15 19.60
N LYS A 256 -5.77 -9.47 19.46
CA LYS A 256 -5.39 -10.14 18.20
C LYS A 256 -6.25 -9.70 17.01
N ASP A 257 -7.54 -9.45 17.21
CA ASP A 257 -8.44 -9.02 16.13
C ASP A 257 -8.08 -7.63 15.60
N GLN A 258 -7.71 -6.70 16.48
CA GLN A 258 -7.26 -5.36 16.08
C GLN A 258 -5.93 -5.41 15.35
N LEU A 259 -4.98 -6.21 15.85
CA LEU A 259 -3.68 -6.38 15.22
C LEU A 259 -3.81 -7.06 13.86
N SER A 260 -4.71 -8.05 13.73
CA SER A 260 -5.01 -8.74 12.48
C SER A 260 -5.66 -7.82 11.43
N ALA A 261 -6.53 -6.90 11.87
CA ALA A 261 -7.11 -5.89 10.99
C ALA A 261 -6.03 -4.93 10.43
N LYS A 262 -5.11 -4.47 11.28
CA LYS A 262 -3.96 -3.65 10.87
C LYS A 262 -2.99 -4.42 9.97
N ALA A 263 -2.71 -5.70 10.27
CA ALA A 263 -1.91 -6.58 9.44
C ALA A 263 -2.51 -6.78 8.04
N LEU A 264 -3.84 -6.92 7.94
CA LEU A 264 -4.52 -7.00 6.66
C LEU A 264 -4.41 -5.69 5.88
N ALA A 265 -4.67 -4.54 6.52
CA ALA A 265 -4.53 -3.23 5.89
C ALA A 265 -3.09 -3.00 5.39
N PHE A 266 -2.09 -3.43 6.17
CA PHE A 266 -0.70 -3.39 5.77
C PHE A 266 -0.42 -4.26 4.55
N PHE A 267 -0.86 -5.52 4.55
CA PHE A 267 -0.69 -6.43 3.42
C PHE A 267 -1.36 -5.90 2.14
N GLU A 268 -2.59 -5.38 2.26
CA GLU A 268 -3.31 -4.73 1.15
C GLU A 268 -2.55 -3.49 0.63
N GLY A 269 -2.02 -2.67 1.53
CA GLY A 269 -1.20 -1.51 1.22
C GLY A 269 0.04 -1.87 0.38
N VAL A 270 0.84 -2.82 0.86
CA VAL A 270 2.03 -3.32 0.14
C VAL A 270 1.65 -3.92 -1.21
N SER A 271 0.56 -4.71 -1.23
CA SER A 271 0.05 -5.31 -2.46
C SER A 271 -0.40 -4.26 -3.48
N ASN A 272 -0.87 -3.09 -3.05
CA ASN A 272 -1.24 -1.99 -3.94
C ASN A 272 -0.01 -1.26 -4.50
N VAL A 273 0.99 -0.96 -3.68
CA VAL A 273 2.26 -0.36 -4.14
C VAL A 273 2.90 -1.21 -5.22
N TYR A 274 2.92 -2.53 -5.01
CA TYR A 274 3.43 -3.50 -5.97
C TYR A 274 2.79 -3.39 -7.35
N ASN A 275 1.49 -3.06 -7.43
CA ASN A 275 0.79 -2.88 -8.71
C ASN A 275 1.31 -1.69 -9.51
N PHE A 276 1.74 -0.64 -8.81
CA PHE A 276 2.21 0.58 -9.44
C PHE A 276 3.63 0.42 -9.95
N THR A 277 4.52 -0.16 -9.15
CA THR A 277 5.94 -0.22 -9.46
C THR A 277 6.28 -1.29 -10.50
N LYS A 278 5.53 -2.40 -10.55
CA LYS A 278 5.78 -3.56 -11.43
C LYS A 278 7.22 -4.12 -11.34
N THR A 279 7.98 -3.72 -10.33
CA THR A 279 9.31 -4.24 -10.04
C THR A 279 9.16 -5.52 -9.23
N GLU A 280 10.16 -6.42 -9.31
CA GLU A 280 10.22 -7.60 -8.44
C GLU A 280 10.47 -7.17 -6.99
N SER A 281 9.41 -6.69 -6.34
CA SER A 281 9.47 -6.27 -4.95
C SER A 281 9.46 -7.51 -4.05
N SER A 282 10.62 -7.81 -3.47
CA SER A 282 10.76 -8.78 -2.38
C SER A 282 9.89 -8.42 -1.18
N SER A 283 9.51 -7.14 -1.04
CA SER A 283 8.68 -6.59 0.02
C SER A 283 7.31 -7.26 0.15
N LEU A 284 6.64 -7.61 -0.96
CA LEU A 284 5.33 -8.29 -0.90
C LEU A 284 5.45 -9.69 -0.30
N TYR A 285 6.42 -10.49 -0.76
CA TYR A 285 6.62 -11.86 -0.25
C TYR A 285 7.09 -11.83 1.21
N LEU A 286 8.02 -10.94 1.55
CA LEU A 286 8.52 -10.78 2.93
C LEU A 286 7.39 -10.38 3.88
N THR A 287 6.54 -9.44 3.46
CA THR A 287 5.37 -9.01 4.24
C THR A 287 4.38 -10.14 4.41
N PHE A 288 4.04 -10.85 3.33
CA PHE A 288 3.19 -12.05 3.39
C PHE A 288 3.76 -13.06 4.40
N ARG A 289 5.02 -13.45 4.22
CA ARG A 289 5.66 -14.49 5.04
C ARG A 289 5.65 -14.12 6.52
N PHE A 290 6.05 -12.89 6.84
CA PHE A 290 6.07 -12.39 8.21
C PHE A 290 4.68 -12.43 8.87
N LEU A 291 3.66 -11.91 8.20
CA LEU A 291 2.30 -11.83 8.74
C LEU A 291 1.61 -13.20 8.80
N PHE A 292 1.86 -14.06 7.80
CA PHE A 292 1.27 -15.38 7.69
C PHE A 292 1.83 -16.35 8.72
N ASP A 293 3.17 -16.38 8.91
CA ASP A 293 3.82 -17.23 9.91
C ASP A 293 3.35 -16.90 11.34
N ARG A 294 3.01 -15.62 11.60
CA ARG A 294 2.44 -15.16 12.89
C ARG A 294 0.93 -15.33 12.99
N LYS A 295 0.25 -15.87 11.98
CA LYS A 295 -1.21 -16.06 11.96
C LYS A 295 -1.97 -14.73 12.17
N LEU A 296 -1.43 -13.62 11.68
CA LEU A 296 -2.07 -12.30 11.69
C LEU A 296 -2.98 -12.08 10.47
N ILE A 297 -2.75 -12.83 9.40
CA ILE A 297 -3.60 -12.86 8.20
C ILE A 297 -4.02 -14.29 7.89
N SER A 298 -5.24 -14.45 7.37
CA SER A 298 -5.78 -15.76 6.98
C SER A 298 -5.58 -16.06 5.50
N PRO A 299 -5.54 -17.33 5.09
CA PRO A 299 -5.53 -17.73 3.67
C PRO A 299 -6.63 -17.06 2.84
N SER A 300 -7.84 -16.96 3.39
CA SER A 300 -8.99 -16.32 2.73
C SER A 300 -8.77 -14.83 2.46
N ASN A 301 -8.15 -14.12 3.41
CA ASN A 301 -7.84 -12.70 3.25
C ASN A 301 -6.80 -12.51 2.14
N VAL A 302 -5.73 -13.29 2.16
CA VAL A 302 -4.67 -13.25 1.14
C VAL A 302 -5.25 -13.56 -0.24
N MET A 303 -6.08 -14.60 -0.35
CA MET A 303 -6.75 -14.97 -1.59
C MET A 303 -7.64 -13.83 -2.13
N LYS A 304 -8.37 -13.13 -1.26
CA LYS A 304 -9.22 -12.00 -1.63
C LYS A 304 -8.39 -10.84 -2.20
N THR A 305 -7.29 -10.48 -1.53
CA THR A 305 -6.37 -9.42 -1.96
C THR A 305 -5.71 -9.75 -3.30
N LEU A 306 -5.22 -10.98 -3.49
CA LEU A 306 -4.66 -11.40 -4.78
C LEU A 306 -5.72 -11.51 -5.88
N SER A 307 -6.95 -11.92 -5.53
CA SER A 307 -8.05 -12.03 -6.50
C SER A 307 -8.51 -10.68 -7.05
N SER A 308 -8.58 -9.64 -6.21
CA SER A 308 -8.95 -8.29 -6.64
C SER A 308 -7.88 -7.66 -7.53
N ARG A 309 -6.63 -8.00 -7.28
CA ARG A 309 -5.45 -7.47 -7.97
C ARG A 309 -5.12 -8.18 -9.28
N GLY A 310 -5.40 -9.48 -9.34
CA GLY A 310 -4.93 -10.36 -10.40
C GLY A 310 -3.47 -10.77 -10.22
N ILE A 311 -3.02 -11.71 -11.07
CA ILE A 311 -1.65 -12.23 -11.06
C ILE A 311 -0.75 -11.29 -11.86
N GLN A 312 0.32 -10.83 -11.23
CA GLN A 312 1.27 -9.91 -11.84
C GLN A 312 2.71 -10.42 -11.82
N SER A 313 3.04 -11.41 -10.98
CA SER A 313 4.38 -11.98 -10.95
C SER A 313 4.42 -13.44 -10.48
N ILE A 314 5.62 -14.01 -10.52
CA ILE A 314 5.88 -15.37 -10.05
C ILE A 314 5.78 -15.47 -8.51
N VAL A 315 5.99 -14.36 -7.80
CA VAL A 315 5.82 -14.27 -6.35
C VAL A 315 4.37 -14.60 -5.97
N ASP A 316 3.40 -14.20 -6.78
CA ASP A 316 1.98 -14.48 -6.54
C ASP A 316 1.70 -15.98 -6.52
N PHE A 317 2.33 -16.75 -7.40
CA PHE A 317 2.19 -18.21 -7.39
C PHE A 317 2.84 -18.84 -6.16
N SER A 318 3.93 -18.26 -5.66
CA SER A 318 4.57 -18.72 -4.42
C SER A 318 3.64 -18.48 -3.23
N ILE A 319 3.05 -17.29 -3.13
CA ILE A 319 2.06 -16.95 -2.08
C ILE A 319 0.83 -17.87 -2.20
N LEU A 320 0.27 -18.04 -3.40
CA LEU A 320 -0.90 -18.91 -3.62
C LEU A 320 -0.62 -20.37 -3.26
N SER A 321 0.60 -20.86 -3.53
CA SER A 321 1.03 -22.20 -3.14
C SER A 321 1.14 -22.33 -1.62
N ASP A 322 1.65 -21.31 -0.93
CA ASP A 322 1.83 -21.31 0.53
C ASP A 322 0.48 -21.26 1.29
N ILE A 323 -0.52 -20.55 0.77
CA ILE A 323 -1.86 -20.48 1.37
C ILE A 323 -2.78 -21.64 1.00
N LEU A 324 -2.31 -22.61 0.21
CA LEU A 324 -3.11 -23.69 -0.35
C LEU A 324 -3.63 -24.64 0.74
N ASP A 325 -4.87 -24.41 1.17
CA ASP A 325 -5.57 -25.16 2.20
C ASP A 325 -6.92 -25.71 1.73
N GLY A 326 -7.56 -26.47 2.62
CA GLY A 326 -8.87 -27.07 2.33
C GLY A 326 -9.96 -26.03 2.09
N VAL A 327 -9.91 -24.83 2.66
CA VAL A 327 -10.99 -23.82 2.58
C VAL A 327 -10.90 -23.00 1.29
N THR A 328 -9.68 -22.64 0.89
CA THR A 328 -9.41 -21.72 -0.22
C THR A 328 -9.34 -22.40 -1.59
N VAL A 329 -9.24 -23.73 -1.65
CA VAL A 329 -9.00 -24.47 -2.90
C VAL A 329 -10.02 -24.20 -4.02
N ILE A 330 -11.33 -24.13 -3.71
CA ILE A 330 -12.37 -23.86 -4.71
C ILE A 330 -12.24 -22.41 -5.26
N PRO A 331 -12.24 -21.37 -4.41
CA PRO A 331 -11.97 -20.01 -4.85
C PRO A 331 -10.68 -19.89 -5.66
N MET A 332 -9.63 -20.61 -5.25
CA MET A 332 -8.33 -20.62 -5.91
C MET A 332 -8.40 -21.23 -7.32
N ILE A 333 -9.03 -22.39 -7.49
CA ILE A 333 -9.21 -23.00 -8.82
C ILE A 333 -9.98 -22.05 -9.74
N ILE A 334 -11.07 -21.44 -9.27
CA ILE A 334 -11.87 -20.50 -10.07
C ILE A 334 -11.02 -19.29 -10.48
N PHE A 335 -10.27 -18.71 -9.54
CA PHE A 335 -9.36 -17.60 -9.80
C PHE A 335 -8.29 -17.96 -10.83
N LEU A 336 -7.61 -19.10 -10.66
CA LEU A 336 -6.55 -19.55 -11.56
C LEU A 336 -7.05 -19.81 -12.98
N VAL A 337 -8.24 -20.42 -13.14
CA VAL A 337 -8.84 -20.60 -14.47
C VAL A 337 -9.15 -19.25 -15.10
N LYS A 338 -9.77 -18.31 -14.37
CA LYS A 338 -10.04 -16.96 -14.89
C LYS A 338 -8.75 -16.25 -15.33
N ALA A 339 -7.72 -16.27 -14.47
CA ALA A 339 -6.43 -15.67 -14.76
C ALA A 339 -5.77 -16.30 -16.00
N SER A 340 -5.85 -17.64 -16.13
CA SER A 340 -5.31 -18.38 -17.29
C SER A 340 -5.99 -18.04 -18.61
N LEU A 341 -7.30 -17.73 -18.56
CA LEU A 341 -8.06 -17.34 -19.74
C LEU A 341 -7.85 -15.87 -20.09
N GLN A 342 -7.52 -15.02 -19.13
CA GLN A 342 -7.28 -13.59 -19.36
C GLN A 342 -5.85 -13.29 -19.79
N SER A 343 -4.86 -14.04 -19.28
CA SER A 343 -3.44 -13.82 -19.55
C SER A 343 -2.79 -15.04 -20.21
N HIS A 344 -2.20 -14.84 -21.40
CA HIS A 344 -1.41 -15.88 -22.07
C HIS A 344 -0.11 -16.17 -21.30
N LEU A 345 0.46 -15.17 -20.64
CA LEU A 345 1.71 -15.28 -19.88
C LEU A 345 1.57 -16.25 -18.71
N TRP A 346 0.48 -16.12 -17.95
CA TRP A 346 0.26 -16.88 -16.72
C TRP A 346 -0.44 -18.22 -16.94
N HIS A 347 -0.87 -18.51 -18.17
CA HIS A 347 -1.72 -19.66 -18.49
C HIS A 347 -1.16 -20.99 -17.96
N ARG A 348 0.09 -21.30 -18.32
CA ARG A 348 0.74 -22.57 -17.93
C ARG A 348 0.96 -22.67 -16.42
N SER A 349 1.39 -21.59 -15.78
CA SER A 349 1.60 -21.53 -14.33
C SER A 349 0.28 -21.73 -13.56
N CYS A 350 -0.82 -21.13 -14.03
CA CYS A 350 -2.14 -21.36 -13.46
C CYS A 350 -2.56 -22.83 -13.52
N PHE A 351 -2.42 -23.48 -14.68
CA PHE A 351 -2.77 -24.89 -14.82
C PHE A 351 -1.83 -25.83 -14.04
N SER A 352 -0.56 -25.47 -13.89
CA SER A 352 0.37 -26.19 -13.02
C SER A 352 -0.09 -26.15 -11.56
N LEU A 353 -0.48 -24.97 -11.06
CA LEU A 353 -0.98 -24.85 -9.69
C LEU A 353 -2.36 -25.52 -9.52
N ILE A 354 -3.25 -25.46 -10.52
CA ILE A 354 -4.49 -26.25 -10.53
C ILE A 354 -4.18 -27.75 -10.40
N LYS A 355 -3.21 -28.28 -11.17
CA LYS A 355 -2.81 -29.69 -11.07
C LYS A 355 -2.40 -30.04 -9.64
N ILE A 356 -1.59 -29.20 -8.98
CA ILE A 356 -1.20 -29.37 -7.57
C ILE A 356 -2.44 -29.42 -6.66
N CYS A 357 -3.39 -28.49 -6.82
CA CYS A 357 -4.64 -28.49 -6.06
C CYS A 357 -5.43 -29.79 -6.23
N LEU A 358 -5.54 -30.31 -7.46
CA LEU A 358 -6.29 -31.54 -7.73
C LEU A 358 -5.63 -32.76 -7.14
N VAL A 359 -4.30 -32.90 -7.28
CA VAL A 359 -3.55 -34.01 -6.68
C VAL A 359 -3.70 -33.99 -5.16
N LYS A 360 -3.62 -32.80 -4.53
CA LYS A 360 -3.67 -32.66 -3.08
C LYS A 360 -5.07 -32.88 -2.48
N PHE A 361 -6.13 -32.36 -3.09
CA PHE A 361 -7.45 -32.31 -2.44
C PHE A 361 -8.56 -33.14 -3.10
N SER A 362 -8.41 -33.57 -4.35
CA SER A 362 -9.53 -34.23 -5.05
C SER A 362 -10.00 -35.52 -4.38
N LEU A 363 -9.14 -36.23 -3.65
CA LEU A 363 -9.51 -37.44 -2.91
C LEU A 363 -10.39 -37.14 -1.69
N SER A 364 -10.05 -36.09 -0.94
CA SER A 364 -10.76 -35.69 0.29
C SER A 364 -12.01 -34.84 0.04
N ARG A 365 -12.12 -34.22 -1.14
CA ARG A 365 -13.14 -33.22 -1.43
C ARG A 365 -13.86 -33.51 -2.76
N PRO A 366 -15.06 -34.13 -2.73
CA PRO A 366 -15.78 -34.53 -3.95
C PRO A 366 -16.29 -33.33 -4.75
N ASP A 367 -16.61 -32.23 -4.09
CA ASP A 367 -17.05 -30.98 -4.73
C ASP A 367 -15.97 -30.35 -5.64
N ILE A 368 -14.68 -30.59 -5.39
CA ILE A 368 -13.61 -30.22 -6.31
C ILE A 368 -13.72 -31.00 -7.63
N LYS A 369 -14.05 -32.30 -7.56
CA LYS A 369 -14.24 -33.12 -8.78
C LYS A 369 -15.43 -32.61 -9.59
N GLU A 370 -16.56 -32.34 -8.92
CA GLU A 370 -17.75 -31.81 -9.58
C GLU A 370 -17.48 -30.46 -10.27
N LEU A 371 -16.81 -29.54 -9.58
CA LEU A 371 -16.40 -28.25 -10.13
C LEU A 371 -15.48 -28.43 -11.34
N MET A 372 -14.46 -29.29 -11.24
CA MET A 372 -13.52 -29.52 -12.33
C MET A 372 -14.16 -30.19 -13.53
N ASN A 373 -15.07 -31.14 -13.33
CA ASN A 373 -15.80 -31.78 -14.41
C ASN A 373 -16.62 -30.74 -15.19
N LEU A 374 -17.31 -29.85 -14.47
CA LEU A 374 -18.02 -28.73 -15.09
C LEU A 374 -17.07 -27.79 -15.83
N LEU A 375 -15.94 -27.42 -15.22
CA LEU A 375 -14.94 -26.53 -15.84
C LEU A 375 -14.36 -27.13 -17.13
N ILE A 376 -13.91 -28.38 -17.10
CA ILE A 376 -13.29 -29.05 -18.25
C ILE A 376 -14.26 -29.12 -19.42
N ARG A 377 -15.50 -29.57 -19.15
CA ARG A 377 -16.58 -29.55 -20.14
C ARG A 377 -16.75 -28.17 -20.77
N ARG A 378 -16.82 -27.13 -19.94
CA ARG A 378 -16.94 -25.74 -20.40
C ARG A 378 -15.72 -25.27 -21.20
N LEU A 379 -14.50 -25.70 -20.86
CA LEU A 379 -13.30 -25.38 -21.63
C LEU A 379 -13.32 -26.05 -23.02
N PHE A 380 -13.76 -27.31 -23.12
CA PHE A 380 -13.93 -27.99 -24.41
C PHE A 380 -15.01 -27.32 -25.28
N LEU A 381 -16.15 -26.95 -24.70
CA LEU A 381 -17.15 -26.14 -25.41
C LEU A 381 -16.56 -24.82 -25.92
N TRP A 382 -15.75 -24.13 -25.09
CA TRP A 382 -15.08 -22.90 -25.49
C TRP A 382 -14.15 -23.13 -26.70
N ILE A 383 -13.34 -24.20 -26.70
CA ILE A 383 -12.45 -24.56 -27.82
C ILE A 383 -13.26 -24.75 -29.11
N SER A 384 -14.38 -25.47 -29.03
CA SER A 384 -15.23 -25.72 -30.19
C SER A 384 -15.86 -24.44 -30.73
N PHE A 385 -16.43 -23.60 -29.86
CA PHE A 385 -17.02 -22.32 -30.26
C PHE A 385 -15.98 -21.34 -30.83
N ALA A 386 -14.77 -21.34 -30.27
CA ALA A 386 -13.65 -20.55 -30.79
C ALA A 386 -13.24 -21.00 -32.20
N SER A 387 -13.20 -22.32 -32.45
CA SER A 387 -12.94 -22.88 -33.77
C SER A 387 -14.05 -22.53 -34.77
N MET A 388 -15.31 -22.74 -34.40
CA MET A 388 -16.48 -22.42 -35.23
C MET A 388 -16.48 -20.95 -35.67
N ARG A 389 -16.10 -20.03 -34.76
CA ARG A 389 -16.03 -18.59 -35.04
C ARG A 389 -14.68 -18.13 -35.61
N ARG A 390 -13.73 -19.05 -35.81
CA ARG A 390 -12.37 -18.76 -36.29
C ARG A 390 -11.67 -17.64 -35.49
N LYS A 391 -11.77 -17.70 -34.15
CA LYS A 391 -11.20 -16.71 -33.23
C LYS A 391 -10.39 -17.36 -32.12
N TYR A 392 -9.46 -16.60 -31.55
CA TYR A 392 -8.67 -16.97 -30.36
C TYR A 392 -7.85 -18.27 -30.49
N HIS A 393 -7.29 -18.54 -31.68
CA HIS A 393 -6.49 -19.75 -31.96
C HIS A 393 -5.40 -20.04 -30.92
N THR A 394 -4.62 -19.02 -30.53
CA THR A 394 -3.56 -19.17 -29.51
C THR A 394 -4.11 -19.67 -28.17
N ARG A 395 -5.26 -19.13 -27.72
CA ARG A 395 -5.87 -19.55 -26.47
C ARG A 395 -6.45 -20.95 -26.57
N SER A 396 -7.03 -21.32 -27.72
CA SER A 396 -7.46 -22.70 -27.98
C SER A 396 -6.29 -23.68 -27.93
N LEU A 397 -5.15 -23.32 -28.51
CA LEU A 397 -3.93 -24.14 -28.46
C LEU A 397 -3.42 -24.31 -27.02
N LEU A 398 -3.32 -23.21 -26.27
CA LEU A 398 -2.90 -23.24 -24.86
C LEU A 398 -3.83 -24.10 -24.00
N LEU A 399 -5.15 -24.02 -24.22
CA LEU A 399 -6.11 -24.87 -23.52
C LEU A 399 -5.94 -26.34 -23.87
N CYS A 400 -5.74 -26.69 -25.15
CA CYS A 400 -5.43 -28.07 -25.53
C CYS A 400 -4.17 -28.58 -24.83
N GLU A 401 -3.08 -27.79 -24.83
CA GLU A 401 -1.82 -28.13 -24.16
C GLU A 401 -2.02 -28.35 -22.66
N SER A 402 -2.71 -27.43 -21.99
CA SER A 402 -2.94 -27.50 -20.54
C SER A 402 -3.88 -28.64 -20.15
N LEU A 403 -4.89 -28.94 -20.95
CA LEU A 403 -5.77 -30.10 -20.73
C LEU A 403 -5.01 -31.42 -20.90
N ILE A 404 -4.05 -31.51 -21.82
CA ILE A 404 -3.17 -32.68 -21.91
C ILE A 404 -2.23 -32.79 -20.69
N LYS A 405 -1.67 -31.69 -20.21
CA LYS A 405 -0.88 -31.71 -18.96
C LYS A 405 -1.69 -32.17 -17.74
N LEU A 406 -3.00 -31.86 -17.72
CA LEU A 406 -3.93 -32.37 -16.71
C LEU A 406 -4.25 -33.86 -16.92
N LEU A 407 -4.35 -34.33 -18.17
CA LEU A 407 -4.47 -35.75 -18.50
C LEU A 407 -3.29 -36.56 -17.94
N GLU A 408 -2.08 -36.01 -18.00
CA GLU A 408 -0.83 -36.56 -17.46
C GLU A 408 -0.69 -36.43 -15.92
N SER A 409 -1.77 -36.12 -15.20
CA SER A 409 -1.74 -36.01 -13.72
C SER A 409 -1.89 -37.34 -12.98
N HIS A 410 -2.07 -38.46 -13.69
CA HIS A 410 -2.36 -39.79 -13.16
C HIS A 410 -3.66 -39.89 -12.33
N LEU A 411 -4.51 -38.86 -12.35
CA LEU A 411 -5.84 -38.90 -11.73
C LEU A 411 -6.83 -39.57 -12.71
N ILE A 412 -7.20 -40.83 -12.46
CA ILE A 412 -8.04 -41.64 -13.36
C ILE A 412 -9.37 -40.95 -13.72
N TRP A 413 -10.07 -40.41 -12.72
CA TRP A 413 -11.34 -39.71 -12.94
C TRP A 413 -11.19 -38.48 -13.86
N LEU A 414 -10.07 -37.77 -13.71
CA LEU A 414 -9.76 -36.58 -14.49
C LEU A 414 -9.42 -36.97 -15.93
N GLN A 415 -8.69 -38.07 -16.11
CA GLN A 415 -8.40 -38.64 -17.42
C GLN A 415 -9.66 -39.03 -18.18
N GLN A 416 -10.55 -39.77 -17.51
CA GLN A 416 -11.84 -40.18 -18.07
C GLN A 416 -12.67 -38.97 -18.47
N THR A 417 -12.72 -37.93 -17.62
CA THR A 417 -13.44 -36.70 -17.92
C THR A 417 -12.83 -36.01 -19.13
N ILE A 418 -11.52 -35.77 -19.17
CA ILE A 418 -10.88 -35.08 -20.30
C ILE A 418 -11.10 -35.83 -21.61
N LEU A 419 -10.92 -37.15 -21.62
CA LEU A 419 -11.08 -37.96 -22.83
C LEU A 419 -12.53 -38.03 -23.30
N SER A 420 -13.49 -38.19 -22.38
CA SER A 420 -14.92 -38.22 -22.72
C SER A 420 -15.38 -36.88 -23.31
N GLN A 421 -14.96 -35.77 -22.70
CA GLN A 421 -15.28 -34.42 -23.18
C GLN A 421 -14.64 -34.12 -24.54
N ALA A 422 -13.39 -34.56 -24.75
CA ALA A 422 -12.73 -34.46 -26.04
C ALA A 422 -13.47 -35.25 -27.11
N ALA A 423 -13.82 -36.51 -26.85
CA ALA A 423 -14.57 -37.37 -27.77
C ALA A 423 -15.92 -36.75 -28.14
N SER A 424 -16.66 -36.18 -27.19
CA SER A 424 -17.92 -35.47 -27.48
C SER A 424 -17.74 -34.35 -28.48
N ILE A 425 -16.77 -33.45 -28.26
CA ILE A 425 -16.61 -32.28 -29.13
C ILE A 425 -15.94 -32.58 -30.49
N MET A 426 -15.33 -33.76 -30.68
CA MET A 426 -14.77 -34.15 -31.99
C MET A 426 -15.84 -34.20 -33.10
N SER A 427 -17.10 -34.44 -32.74
CA SER A 427 -18.24 -34.38 -33.66
C SER A 427 -18.66 -32.94 -34.05
N LYS A 428 -18.10 -31.93 -33.36
CA LYS A 428 -18.38 -30.50 -33.55
C LYS A 428 -17.14 -29.80 -34.15
N PRO A 429 -17.24 -28.52 -34.59
CA PRO A 429 -16.10 -27.78 -35.10
C PRO A 429 -14.97 -27.72 -34.06
N THR A 430 -13.78 -28.19 -34.43
CA THR A 430 -12.57 -28.20 -33.59
C THR A 430 -11.37 -27.68 -34.39
N PRO A 431 -10.28 -27.23 -33.75
CA PRO A 431 -9.06 -26.84 -34.47
C PRO A 431 -8.46 -28.02 -35.23
N SER A 432 -7.75 -27.78 -36.34
CA SER A 432 -7.15 -28.84 -37.15
C SER A 432 -6.18 -29.74 -36.36
N TYR A 433 -5.43 -29.15 -35.43
CA TYR A 433 -4.50 -29.85 -34.54
C TYR A 433 -5.18 -30.61 -33.38
N PHE A 434 -6.50 -30.50 -33.21
CA PHE A 434 -7.19 -31.06 -32.03
C PHE A 434 -7.03 -32.58 -31.92
N LYS A 435 -7.09 -33.29 -33.05
CA LYS A 435 -6.90 -34.74 -33.13
C LYS A 435 -5.47 -35.18 -32.82
N SER A 436 -4.49 -34.27 -32.88
CA SER A 436 -3.11 -34.54 -32.47
C SER A 436 -2.94 -34.50 -30.94
N PHE A 437 -3.81 -33.78 -30.23
CA PHE A 437 -3.79 -33.74 -28.76
C PHE A 437 -4.64 -34.86 -28.15
N PHE A 438 -5.83 -35.14 -28.70
CA PHE A 438 -6.79 -36.06 -28.10
C PHE A 438 -7.17 -37.20 -29.06
N TYR A 439 -7.30 -38.42 -28.52
CA TYR A 439 -7.74 -39.61 -29.25
C TYR A 439 -9.26 -39.86 -29.10
N SER A 440 -9.90 -40.47 -30.10
CA SER A 440 -11.36 -40.57 -30.20
C SER A 440 -11.99 -41.83 -29.58
N SER A 441 -11.24 -42.61 -28.80
CA SER A 441 -11.69 -43.94 -28.32
C SER A 441 -12.55 -43.90 -27.04
N ALA A 442 -12.75 -42.73 -26.44
CA ALA A 442 -13.49 -42.57 -25.19
C ALA A 442 -15.01 -42.43 -25.42
N PRO A 443 -15.84 -42.82 -24.44
CA PRO A 443 -17.29 -42.67 -24.53
C PRO A 443 -17.69 -41.19 -24.60
N VAL A 444 -18.63 -40.90 -25.51
CA VAL A 444 -19.23 -39.57 -25.68
C VAL A 444 -20.13 -39.25 -24.49
N ASP A 445 -19.95 -38.06 -23.91
CA ASP A 445 -20.86 -37.47 -22.94
C ASP A 445 -21.96 -36.66 -23.65
N ASP A 446 -23.19 -37.18 -23.62
CA ASP A 446 -24.38 -36.56 -24.22
C ASP A 446 -24.72 -35.20 -23.60
N VAL A 447 -24.41 -35.00 -22.31
CA VAL A 447 -24.69 -33.72 -21.63
C VAL A 447 -23.88 -32.60 -22.28
N THR A 448 -22.66 -32.91 -22.71
CA THR A 448 -21.79 -31.96 -23.39
C THR A 448 -22.32 -31.58 -24.77
N LEU A 449 -22.84 -32.55 -25.52
CA LEU A 449 -23.47 -32.28 -26.82
C LEU A 449 -24.71 -31.40 -26.66
N HIS A 450 -25.58 -31.73 -25.71
CA HIS A 450 -26.76 -30.94 -25.40
C HIS A 450 -26.41 -29.51 -24.99
N GLU A 451 -25.40 -29.33 -24.13
CA GLU A 451 -24.94 -28.01 -23.72
C GLU A 451 -24.29 -27.24 -24.88
N TRP A 452 -23.58 -27.92 -25.77
CA TRP A 452 -23.04 -27.30 -26.98
C TRP A 452 -24.16 -26.66 -27.80
N ASP A 453 -25.22 -27.43 -28.09
CA ASP A 453 -26.37 -26.97 -28.86
C ASP A 453 -27.12 -25.84 -28.14
N SER A 454 -27.17 -25.89 -26.81
CA SER A 454 -27.80 -24.85 -25.99
C SER A 454 -27.04 -23.52 -25.98
N PHE A 455 -25.71 -23.56 -26.06
CA PHE A 455 -24.85 -22.38 -25.91
C PHE A 455 -24.42 -21.73 -27.23
N VAL A 456 -24.40 -22.49 -28.33
CA VAL A 456 -23.79 -22.07 -29.61
C VAL A 456 -24.32 -20.73 -30.14
N SER A 457 -25.62 -20.46 -29.97
CA SER A 457 -26.30 -19.27 -30.46
C SER A 457 -25.96 -18.00 -29.68
N ASN A 458 -25.72 -18.09 -28.37
CA ASN A 458 -25.66 -16.92 -27.47
C ASN A 458 -24.32 -16.75 -26.74
N VAL A 459 -23.33 -17.59 -27.00
CA VAL A 459 -22.03 -17.52 -26.30
C VAL A 459 -21.26 -16.24 -26.62
N LYS A 460 -20.74 -15.58 -25.58
CA LYS A 460 -19.72 -14.52 -25.69
C LYS A 460 -18.35 -15.10 -25.32
N LEU A 461 -17.53 -15.39 -26.32
CA LEU A 461 -16.22 -16.05 -26.16
C LEU A 461 -15.24 -15.30 -25.24
N LYS A 462 -15.35 -13.97 -25.14
CA LYS A 462 -14.45 -13.17 -24.30
C LYS A 462 -14.61 -13.47 -22.80
N THR A 463 -15.80 -13.86 -22.39
CA THR A 463 -16.17 -14.02 -20.97
C THR A 463 -16.47 -15.48 -20.61
N PHE A 464 -16.95 -16.28 -21.56
CA PHE A 464 -17.19 -17.71 -21.37
C PHE A 464 -15.89 -18.43 -20.90
N PRO A 465 -15.96 -19.30 -19.88
CA PRO A 465 -17.16 -19.89 -19.29
C PRO A 465 -17.76 -19.14 -18.11
N PHE A 466 -17.29 -17.91 -17.85
CA PHE A 466 -17.74 -17.10 -16.71
C PHE A 466 -18.72 -16.02 -17.13
N ASP A 467 -19.66 -15.74 -16.24
CA ASP A 467 -20.56 -14.61 -16.37
C ASP A 467 -19.76 -13.30 -16.24
N PRO A 468 -19.93 -12.33 -17.16
CA PRO A 468 -19.17 -11.08 -17.13
C PRO A 468 -19.45 -10.20 -15.90
N VAL A 469 -20.63 -10.34 -15.30
CA VAL A 469 -21.08 -9.51 -14.17
C VAL A 469 -20.84 -10.23 -12.85
N LYS A 470 -21.31 -11.47 -12.74
CA LYS A 470 -21.21 -12.25 -11.51
C LYS A 470 -19.88 -12.97 -11.35
N GLY A 471 -19.15 -13.19 -12.44
CA GLY A 471 -17.92 -13.98 -12.45
C GLY A 471 -18.13 -15.46 -12.14
N ASN A 472 -19.37 -15.93 -11.97
CA ASN A 472 -19.67 -17.34 -11.71
C ASN A 472 -19.69 -18.13 -13.02
N LEU A 473 -19.56 -19.45 -12.94
CA LEU A 473 -19.70 -20.32 -14.11
C LEU A 473 -21.09 -20.17 -14.71
N ILE A 474 -21.15 -20.00 -16.04
CA ILE A 474 -22.41 -19.90 -16.76
C ILE A 474 -23.10 -21.26 -16.72
N MET A 475 -24.31 -21.27 -16.15
CA MET A 475 -25.21 -22.42 -16.17
C MET A 475 -25.86 -22.55 -17.55
N PRO A 476 -26.15 -23.78 -18.01
CA PRO A 476 -26.85 -23.97 -19.27
C PRO A 476 -28.19 -23.24 -19.21
N PRO A 477 -28.65 -22.62 -20.33
CA PRO A 477 -29.98 -22.08 -20.40
C PRO A 477 -30.95 -23.17 -19.96
N LYS A 478 -31.74 -22.93 -18.91
CA LYS A 478 -32.82 -23.86 -18.56
C LYS A 478 -33.70 -23.93 -19.78
N ALA A 479 -33.78 -25.09 -20.43
CA ALA A 479 -34.74 -25.34 -21.49
C ALA A 479 -36.08 -24.84 -20.96
N SER A 480 -36.63 -23.82 -21.61
CA SER A 480 -37.89 -23.24 -21.17
C SER A 480 -38.91 -24.37 -21.13
N SER A 481 -39.53 -24.55 -19.97
CA SER A 481 -40.64 -25.48 -19.75
C SER A 481 -41.86 -25.18 -20.62
N THR A 482 -41.78 -24.22 -21.56
CA THR A 482 -42.78 -23.93 -22.58
C THR A 482 -42.89 -25.04 -23.62
N ALA A 483 -41.79 -25.70 -24.03
CA ALA A 483 -41.88 -26.79 -25.03
C ALA A 483 -42.63 -28.04 -24.50
N ARG A 484 -42.57 -28.29 -23.18
CA ARG A 484 -43.28 -29.41 -22.54
C ARG A 484 -44.76 -29.08 -22.28
N LEU A 485 -45.10 -27.82 -22.05
CA LEU A 485 -46.48 -27.33 -21.92
C LEU A 485 -47.20 -27.26 -23.27
N GLU A 486 -46.48 -27.01 -24.36
CA GLU A 486 -47.07 -26.94 -25.70
C GLU A 486 -47.41 -28.33 -26.26
N ASN A 487 -46.56 -29.33 -26.01
CA ASN A 487 -46.86 -30.73 -26.33
C ASN A 487 -47.96 -31.34 -25.42
N GLN A 488 -48.08 -30.89 -24.15
CA GLN A 488 -49.22 -31.26 -23.31
C GLN A 488 -50.53 -30.57 -23.74
N ARG A 489 -50.48 -29.33 -24.25
CA ARG A 489 -51.66 -28.63 -24.80
C ARG A 489 -52.14 -29.22 -26.13
N ILE A 490 -51.25 -29.80 -26.93
CA ILE A 490 -51.63 -30.49 -28.18
C ILE A 490 -52.29 -31.84 -27.85
N ASN A 491 -51.78 -32.61 -26.87
CA ASN A 491 -52.40 -33.88 -26.47
C ASN A 491 -53.76 -33.71 -25.76
N VAL A 492 -53.97 -32.65 -24.97
CA VAL A 492 -55.29 -32.38 -24.34
C VAL A 492 -56.35 -31.94 -25.37
N LYS A 493 -55.96 -31.25 -26.45
CA LYS A 493 -56.88 -30.84 -27.53
C LYS A 493 -57.30 -31.99 -28.46
N ILE A 494 -56.54 -33.07 -28.54
CA ILE A 494 -56.88 -34.25 -29.35
C ILE A 494 -57.86 -35.16 -28.58
N VAL A 495 -57.73 -35.28 -27.26
CA VAL A 495 -58.64 -36.08 -26.42
C VAL A 495 -60.00 -35.39 -26.22
N GLN A 496 -60.05 -34.07 -26.05
CA GLN A 496 -61.32 -33.33 -25.90
C GLN A 496 -62.16 -33.20 -27.18
N ARG A 497 -61.59 -33.51 -28.36
CA ARG A 497 -62.35 -33.54 -29.63
C ARG A 497 -63.04 -34.89 -29.88
N GLN A 498 -62.65 -35.97 -29.17
CA GLN A 498 -63.30 -37.28 -29.30
C GLN A 498 -64.44 -37.50 -28.27
N GLU A 499 -64.49 -36.77 -27.15
CA GLU A 499 -65.57 -36.89 -26.16
C GLU A 499 -66.82 -36.06 -26.48
N ASN A 500 -66.71 -34.99 -27.28
CA ASN A 500 -67.83 -34.10 -27.60
C ASN A 500 -68.75 -34.59 -28.75
N VAL A 501 -68.47 -35.76 -29.33
CA VAL A 501 -69.38 -36.40 -30.31
C VAL A 501 -70.28 -37.46 -29.65
N ARG A 502 -70.03 -37.84 -28.38
CA ARG A 502 -70.76 -38.94 -27.69
C ARG A 502 -71.77 -38.51 -26.63
N LYS A 503 -71.97 -37.22 -26.35
CA LYS A 503 -72.90 -36.75 -25.29
C LYS A 503 -74.04 -35.86 -25.79
N THR A 504 -74.56 -36.15 -26.98
CA THR A 504 -75.84 -35.62 -27.49
C THR A 504 -76.86 -36.74 -27.61
N LYS A 505 -77.12 -37.45 -26.52
CA LYS A 505 -78.32 -38.26 -26.32
C LYS A 505 -78.50 -38.47 -24.81
N THR A 506 -79.75 -38.48 -24.38
CA THR A 506 -80.25 -38.67 -23.00
C THR A 506 -80.08 -37.49 -22.04
N SER A 507 -81.10 -36.65 -22.13
CA SER A 507 -81.62 -35.73 -21.13
C SER A 507 -82.27 -36.44 -19.93
N ILE A 508 -82.69 -35.63 -18.92
CA ILE A 508 -83.89 -35.78 -18.07
C ILE A 508 -83.71 -36.36 -16.62
N ILE A 509 -83.82 -35.43 -15.65
CA ILE A 509 -84.69 -35.42 -14.42
C ILE A 509 -84.09 -35.50 -12.98
N LYS A 510 -84.63 -34.55 -12.15
CA LYS A 510 -84.76 -34.40 -10.66
C LYS A 510 -83.54 -33.85 -9.87
N ALA A 511 -83.56 -32.63 -9.30
CA ALA A 511 -84.35 -32.04 -8.16
C ALA A 511 -83.99 -32.70 -6.80
N SER A 512 -83.83 -32.06 -5.62
CA SER A 512 -83.93 -30.68 -5.07
C SER A 512 -83.54 -30.71 -3.57
N LYS A 513 -83.46 -29.54 -2.88
CA LYS A 513 -83.45 -29.25 -1.40
C LYS A 513 -82.08 -29.26 -0.66
N SER A 514 -81.77 -28.42 0.35
CA SER A 514 -82.43 -27.27 1.03
C SER A 514 -81.50 -26.56 2.06
N THR A 515 -81.64 -25.22 2.20
CA THR A 515 -81.76 -24.34 3.40
C THR A 515 -80.65 -24.08 4.48
N THR A 516 -80.45 -22.76 4.74
CA THR A 516 -80.30 -21.99 6.04
C THR A 516 -79.02 -22.12 6.90
N SER A 517 -78.51 -21.14 7.69
CA SER A 517 -78.75 -19.70 7.93
C SER A 517 -77.72 -19.11 8.95
N LYS A 518 -77.68 -17.77 9.04
CA LYS A 518 -77.43 -16.87 10.20
C LYS A 518 -76.02 -16.33 10.61
N LYS A 519 -76.06 -15.00 10.82
CA LYS A 519 -75.09 -14.01 11.35
C LYS A 519 -74.89 -14.08 12.88
N LYS A 520 -73.76 -13.54 13.39
CA LYS A 520 -73.76 -12.52 14.47
C LYS A 520 -72.40 -11.77 14.62
N ILE A 521 -72.50 -10.61 15.26
CA ILE A 521 -71.59 -9.44 15.38
C ILE A 521 -71.12 -9.28 16.84
N ILE A 522 -70.11 -8.40 17.08
CA ILE A 522 -69.77 -7.52 18.24
C ILE A 522 -68.31 -7.78 18.68
N GLY A 523 -67.39 -6.85 19.00
CA GLY A 523 -67.31 -5.38 19.21
C GLY A 523 -66.05 -5.13 20.10
N LYS A 524 -65.10 -4.24 19.77
CA LYS A 524 -64.98 -2.78 20.09
C LYS A 524 -63.99 -2.47 21.27
N VAL A 525 -63.07 -1.51 21.07
CA VAL A 525 -62.70 -0.33 21.94
C VAL A 525 -61.20 0.03 22.12
N LYS A 526 -60.85 1.24 21.60
CA LYS A 526 -59.99 2.39 22.03
C LYS A 526 -58.56 2.22 22.62
N LYS A 527 -57.60 3.04 22.14
CA LYS A 527 -57.31 4.43 22.61
C LYS A 527 -56.26 5.14 21.73
N SER A 528 -56.36 6.48 21.72
CA SER A 528 -55.58 7.47 20.97
C SER A 528 -54.68 8.30 21.88
N SER A 529 -53.52 8.77 21.40
CA SER A 529 -52.95 10.06 21.79
C SER A 529 -51.97 10.58 20.74
N THR A 530 -52.12 11.86 20.44
CA THR A 530 -51.43 12.77 19.50
C THR A 530 -50.06 13.22 19.99
N THR A 531 -49.10 13.44 19.08
CA THR A 531 -48.13 14.56 19.18
C THR A 531 -47.64 15.00 17.80
N THR A 532 -47.63 16.32 17.65
CA THR A 532 -47.23 17.20 16.53
C THR A 532 -45.71 17.23 16.27
N GLY A 533 -45.28 17.57 15.04
CA GLY A 533 -43.95 18.15 14.85
C GLY A 533 -43.30 18.03 13.47
N SER A 534 -43.51 19.07 12.64
CA SER A 534 -42.55 19.67 11.70
C SER A 534 -41.67 18.80 10.79
N SER A 535 -42.03 18.78 9.51
CA SER A 535 -41.20 18.42 8.37
C SER A 535 -40.23 19.56 7.99
N ILE A 536 -38.92 19.31 8.07
CA ILE A 536 -37.87 20.16 7.50
C ILE A 536 -37.26 19.43 6.29
N VAL A 537 -37.40 20.06 5.13
CA VAL A 537 -36.76 19.71 3.86
C VAL A 537 -35.41 20.44 3.81
N ILE A 538 -34.30 19.71 3.86
CA ILE A 538 -32.96 20.28 3.61
C ILE A 538 -32.62 20.09 2.14
N LYS A 539 -32.59 21.22 1.43
CA LYS A 539 -32.11 21.41 0.05
C LYS A 539 -30.59 21.25 -0.02
N LYS A 540 -30.11 20.59 -1.07
CA LYS A 540 -28.69 20.57 -1.50
C LYS A 540 -28.17 22.00 -1.75
N PRO A 541 -26.97 22.37 -1.29
CA PRO A 541 -26.34 23.62 -1.72
C PRO A 541 -25.67 23.48 -3.09
N LYS A 542 -25.82 24.56 -3.87
CA LYS A 542 -25.25 24.80 -5.20
C LYS A 542 -23.75 25.05 -5.12
N SER A 543 -23.02 24.55 -6.10
CA SER A 543 -21.62 24.85 -6.39
C SER A 543 -21.41 26.32 -6.74
N LEU A 544 -20.50 26.99 -6.01
CA LEU A 544 -19.98 28.31 -6.33
C LEU A 544 -18.80 28.18 -7.30
N ASN A 545 -18.98 28.74 -8.50
CA ASN A 545 -17.93 29.01 -9.47
C ASN A 545 -17.00 30.11 -8.91
N LEU A 546 -15.70 29.86 -8.87
CA LEU A 546 -14.69 30.91 -8.76
C LEU A 546 -13.93 31.03 -10.08
N ASN A 547 -13.90 32.27 -10.57
CA ASN A 547 -13.27 32.73 -11.79
C ASN A 547 -11.74 32.54 -11.75
N ARG A 548 -11.18 32.01 -12.84
CA ARG A 548 -9.75 32.11 -13.17
C ARG A 548 -9.48 33.44 -13.89
N PRO A 549 -8.41 34.16 -13.56
CA PRO A 549 -7.80 35.13 -14.46
C PRO A 549 -6.82 34.44 -15.41
N THR A 550 -6.84 34.90 -16.65
CA THR A 550 -5.99 34.54 -17.78
C THR A 550 -4.65 35.29 -17.78
N THR A 551 -3.63 34.58 -18.26
CA THR A 551 -2.46 35.01 -19.07
C THR A 551 -1.46 36.03 -18.52
N ALA A 552 -0.21 35.56 -18.37
CA ALA A 552 0.98 36.25 -18.87
C ALA A 552 1.92 35.21 -19.49
N GLN A 553 2.18 35.35 -20.79
CA GLN A 553 3.19 34.63 -21.56
C GLN A 553 4.59 35.09 -21.15
N SER A 554 5.54 34.15 -21.05
CA SER A 554 6.92 34.43 -21.43
C SER A 554 7.56 33.17 -22.01
N ASP A 555 7.88 33.27 -23.29
CA ASP A 555 8.78 32.38 -24.02
C ASP A 555 10.19 32.44 -23.41
N PHE A 556 10.90 31.31 -23.34
CA PHE A 556 12.10 31.06 -24.16
C PHE A 556 12.91 29.81 -23.73
N ARG A 557 13.34 29.09 -24.78
CA ARG A 557 14.57 28.27 -24.93
C ARG A 557 14.58 26.83 -24.41
N VAL A 558 14.13 25.98 -25.33
CA VAL A 558 14.62 24.62 -25.60
C VAL A 558 16.14 24.65 -25.81
N PHE A 559 16.88 23.82 -25.07
CA PHE A 559 18.25 23.41 -25.40
C PHE A 559 18.27 21.93 -25.83
N PRO A 560 19.06 21.57 -26.85
CA PRO A 560 18.99 20.25 -27.50
C PRO A 560 19.79 19.18 -26.75
N LYS A 561 19.28 17.95 -26.86
CA LYS A 561 19.95 16.70 -26.47
C LYS A 561 21.26 16.53 -27.25
N ARG A 562 22.38 16.38 -26.55
CA ARG A 562 23.60 15.77 -27.12
C ARG A 562 23.52 14.25 -26.97
N LYS A 563 23.65 13.58 -28.12
CA LYS A 563 24.02 12.18 -28.28
C LYS A 563 25.55 12.08 -28.34
N ASP A 564 26.01 10.83 -28.22
CA ASP A 564 27.35 10.27 -28.50
C ASP A 564 28.31 10.34 -27.29
N ALA A 565 29.13 9.33 -26.98
CA ALA A 565 29.55 8.15 -27.73
C ALA A 565 30.04 7.02 -26.80
N TYR A 566 30.15 5.83 -27.39
CA TYR A 566 30.91 4.66 -26.98
C TYR A 566 32.31 4.97 -26.41
N PHE A 567 32.66 4.35 -25.29
CA PHE A 567 33.73 3.35 -25.14
C PHE A 567 33.51 2.55 -23.85
#